data_AF-A0A418R8G9-F1
#
_entry.id   AF-A0A418R8G9-F1
#
_cell.length_a   1.000
_cell.length_b   1.000
_cell.length_c   1.000
_cell.angle_alpha   90.00
_cell.angle_beta   90.00
_cell.angle_gamma   90.00
#
_symmetry.space_group_name_H-M   'P 1'
#
loop_
_entity.id
_entity.type
_entity.pdbx_description
1 polymer ?
#
loop_
_entity_poly.entity_id
_entity_poly.type
_entity_poly.pdbx_seq_one_letter_code
_entity_poly.pdbx_strand_id
1 'polypeptide(L)' 'MSNFSQLKDLVMSLEGDFEKFYDKQNSAAGTRVRKGMQELKNMAQTIRTEVQNKKNDAPAAAAPAKAAPAAKKAAPAKKK' A
#
# COMPACT_ATOMS: atom_id res chain seq x y z
N MET A 1 9.43 -7.36 15.05
CA MET A 1 9.09 -8.52 14.20
C MET A 1 7.59 -8.70 13.96
N SER A 2 6.70 -7.99 14.67
CA SER A 2 5.24 -8.09 14.50
C SER A 2 4.76 -7.89 13.05
N ASN A 3 5.27 -6.86 12.38
CA ASN A 3 4.77 -6.47 11.05
C ASN A 3 5.05 -7.51 9.95
N PHE A 4 6.17 -8.24 10.05
CA PHE A 4 6.50 -9.30 9.09
C PHE A 4 5.62 -10.54 9.30
N SER A 5 5.38 -10.94 10.56
CA SER A 5 4.49 -12.05 10.87
C SER A 5 3.09 -11.78 10.33
N GLN A 6 2.55 -10.59 10.58
CA GLN A 6 1.22 -10.21 10.09
C GLN A 6 1.11 -10.25 8.56
N LEU A 7 2.15 -9.83 7.83
CA LEU A 7 2.16 -9.94 6.37
C LEU A 7 2.12 -11.40 5.91
N LYS A 8 2.93 -12.25 6.54
CA LYS A 8 2.98 -13.68 6.22
C LYS A 8 1.62 -14.34 6.52
N ASP A 9 1.07 -14.08 7.68
CA ASP A 9 -0.20 -14.66 8.14
C ASP A 9 -1.35 -14.24 7.20
N LEU A 10 -1.37 -12.97 6.76
CA LEU A 10 -2.35 -12.49 5.78
C LEU A 10 -2.25 -13.26 4.45
N VAL A 11 -1.04 -13.44 3.91
CA VAL A 11 -0.85 -14.18 2.65
C VAL A 11 -1.26 -15.64 2.80
N MET A 12 -0.87 -16.29 3.89
CA MET A 12 -1.24 -17.69 4.15
C MET A 12 -2.75 -17.87 4.31
N SER A 13 -3.44 -16.90 4.93
CA SER A 13 -4.90 -16.95 5.07
C SER A 13 -5.65 -16.88 3.73
N LEU A 14 -5.04 -16.29 2.70
CA LEU A 14 -5.65 -16.08 1.38
C LEU A 14 -5.42 -17.24 0.42
N GLU A 15 -4.52 -18.18 0.71
CA GLU A 15 -4.16 -19.31 -0.15
C GLU A 15 -5.39 -20.09 -0.63
N GLY A 16 -6.28 -20.47 0.30
CA GLY A 16 -7.50 -21.19 -0.04
C GLY A 16 -8.53 -20.37 -0.84
N ASP A 17 -8.52 -19.03 -0.73
CA ASP A 17 -9.36 -18.18 -1.58
C ASP A 17 -8.72 -17.98 -2.97
N PHE A 18 -7.39 -18.00 -3.08
CA PHE A 18 -6.67 -18.00 -4.36
C PHE A 18 -6.98 -19.23 -5.19
N GLU A 19 -6.88 -20.43 -4.61
CA GLU A 19 -7.24 -21.70 -5.30
C GLU A 19 -8.71 -21.65 -5.76
N LYS A 20 -9.64 -21.27 -4.88
CA LYS A 20 -11.07 -21.18 -5.24
C LYS A 20 -11.34 -20.15 -6.33
N PHE A 21 -10.62 -19.05 -6.37
CA PHE A 21 -10.81 -18.03 -7.39
C PHE A 21 -10.21 -18.47 -8.73
N TYR A 22 -8.97 -18.94 -8.77
CA TYR A 22 -8.28 -19.29 -10.01
C TYR A 22 -8.76 -20.61 -10.61
N ASP A 23 -8.98 -21.65 -9.80
CA ASP A 23 -9.36 -22.97 -10.31
C ASP A 23 -10.87 -23.10 -10.50
N LYS A 24 -11.65 -22.51 -9.59
CA LYS A 24 -13.11 -22.68 -9.54
C LYS A 24 -13.90 -21.43 -9.95
N GLN A 25 -13.23 -20.36 -10.38
CA GLN A 25 -13.87 -19.10 -10.81
C GLN A 25 -14.87 -18.53 -9.79
N ASN A 26 -14.61 -18.73 -8.48
CA ASN A 26 -15.52 -18.29 -7.43
C ASN A 26 -15.42 -16.77 -7.19
N SER A 27 -16.44 -16.02 -7.62
CA SER A 27 -16.52 -14.55 -7.47
C SER A 27 -16.43 -14.06 -6.01
N ALA A 28 -16.95 -14.82 -5.05
CA ALA A 28 -16.87 -14.45 -3.64
C ALA A 28 -15.44 -14.59 -3.11
N ALA A 29 -14.74 -15.65 -3.51
CA ALA A 29 -13.31 -15.84 -3.19
C ALA A 29 -12.46 -14.73 -3.83
N GLY A 30 -12.74 -14.38 -5.10
CA GLY A 30 -12.07 -13.25 -5.78
C GLY A 30 -12.25 -11.92 -5.05
N THR A 31 -13.44 -11.67 -4.47
CA THR A 31 -13.68 -10.47 -3.66
C THR A 31 -12.83 -10.46 -2.38
N ARG A 32 -12.64 -11.62 -1.73
CA ARG A 32 -11.81 -11.76 -0.53
C ARG A 32 -10.33 -11.58 -0.85
N VAL A 33 -9.84 -12.25 -1.90
CA VAL A 33 -8.48 -12.08 -2.42
C VAL A 33 -8.19 -10.61 -2.68
N ARG A 34 -9.08 -9.92 -3.41
CA ARG A 34 -8.90 -8.49 -3.72
C ARG A 34 -8.82 -7.63 -2.45
N LYS A 35 -9.69 -7.87 -1.46
CA LYS A 35 -9.67 -7.14 -0.19
C LYS A 35 -8.38 -7.42 0.59
N GLY A 36 -7.98 -8.69 0.70
CA GLY A 36 -6.74 -9.09 1.36
C GLY A 36 -5.50 -8.49 0.70
N MET A 37 -5.46 -8.42 -0.64
CA MET A 37 -4.38 -7.75 -1.37
C MET A 37 -4.36 -6.23 -1.15
N GLN A 38 -5.51 -5.60 -0.97
CA GLN A 38 -5.61 -4.18 -0.62
C GLN A 38 -5.00 -3.92 0.77
N GLU A 39 -5.30 -4.80 1.73
CA GLU A 39 -4.76 -4.73 3.09
C GLU A 39 -3.24 -4.96 3.11
N LEU A 40 -2.75 -5.95 2.36
CA LEU A 40 -1.33 -6.22 2.19
C LEU A 40 -0.58 -5.00 1.65
N LYS A 41 -1.13 -4.33 0.63
CA LYS A 41 -0.55 -3.10 0.07
C LYS A 41 -0.41 -2.02 1.13
N ASN A 42 -1.45 -1.81 1.93
CA ASN A 42 -1.43 -0.79 2.98
C ASN A 42 -0.39 -1.12 4.05
N MET A 43 -0.35 -2.36 4.52
CA MET A 43 0.64 -2.82 5.51
C MET A 43 2.07 -2.67 5.00
N ALA A 44 2.33 -3.10 3.75
CA ALA A 44 3.64 -2.96 3.14
C ALA A 44 4.07 -1.48 3.03
N GLN A 45 3.13 -0.59 2.67
CA GLN A 45 3.41 0.84 2.59
C GLN A 45 3.73 1.46 3.96
N THR A 46 2.99 1.06 5.00
CA THR A 46 3.25 1.49 6.39
C THR A 46 4.65 1.06 6.83
N ILE A 47 5.01 -0.22 6.66
CA ILE A 47 6.33 -0.75 7.04
C ILE A 47 7.44 -0.03 6.28
N ARG A 48 7.29 0.17 4.97
CA ARG A 48 8.26 0.92 4.17
C ARG A 48 8.48 2.32 4.75
N THR A 49 7.39 3.02 5.08
CA THR A 49 7.45 4.38 5.63
C THR A 49 8.12 4.40 7.00
N GLU A 50 7.80 3.43 7.87
CA GLU A 50 8.48 3.28 9.17
C GLU A 50 9.98 3.05 9.02
N VAL A 51 10.40 2.18 8.10
CA VAL A 51 11.82 1.92 7.82
C VAL A 51 12.50 3.18 7.30
N GLN A 52 11.85 3.91 6.39
CA GLN A 52 12.38 5.16 5.86
C GLN A 52 12.50 6.24 6.95
N ASN A 53 11.49 6.39 7.81
CA ASN A 53 11.51 7.33 8.93
C ASN A 53 12.63 6.97 9.91
N LYS A 54 12.77 5.70 10.30
CA LYS A 54 13.88 5.24 11.14
C LYS A 54 15.27 5.52 10.54
N LYS A 55 15.40 5.45 9.21
CA LYS A 55 16.63 5.82 8.52
C LYS A 55 16.89 7.34 8.58
N ASN A 56 15.84 8.14 8.51
CA ASN A 56 15.92 9.61 8.52
C ASN A 56 16.07 10.19 9.94
N ASP A 57 15.56 9.50 10.97
CA ASP A 57 15.66 9.88 12.39
C ASP A 57 17.00 9.47 13.03
N ALA A 58 17.83 8.69 12.33
CA ALA A 58 19.22 8.47 12.73
C ALA A 58 20.02 9.77 12.51
N PRO A 59 20.73 10.31 13.53
CA PRO A 59 21.42 11.57 13.39
C PRO A 59 22.60 11.41 12.42
N ALA A 60 22.64 12.31 11.43
CA ALA A 60 23.68 12.52 10.42
C ALA A 60 23.68 11.58 9.19
N ALA A 61 22.89 11.96 8.19
CA ALA A 61 23.41 12.24 6.84
C ALA A 61 22.44 13.15 6.06
N ALA A 62 23.00 14.20 5.46
CA ALA A 62 22.36 15.38 4.90
C ALA A 62 21.21 15.17 3.88
N ALA A 63 20.30 16.15 3.87
CA ALA A 63 19.10 16.33 3.03
C ALA A 63 19.42 16.56 1.52
N PRO A 64 18.45 16.73 0.58
CA PRO A 64 17.34 17.68 0.68
C PRO A 64 15.95 17.14 0.33
N ALA A 65 14.96 17.76 0.98
CA ALA A 65 13.58 17.81 0.55
C ALA A 65 13.47 18.17 -0.94
N LYS A 66 12.74 17.37 -1.72
CA LYS A 66 12.19 17.80 -3.01
C LYS A 66 10.67 17.93 -2.89
N ALA A 67 10.28 19.18 -2.62
CA ALA A 67 9.17 19.92 -3.21
C ALA A 67 7.84 19.18 -3.44
N ALA A 68 6.87 19.47 -2.58
CA ALA A 68 5.50 19.65 -3.03
C ALA A 68 5.44 20.81 -4.04
N PRO A 69 4.75 20.68 -5.19
CA PRO A 69 4.21 21.84 -5.85
C PRO A 69 2.87 22.17 -5.19
N ALA A 70 2.90 23.23 -4.39
CA ALA A 70 1.71 23.94 -3.94
C ALA A 70 0.84 24.35 -5.13
N ALA A 71 -0.47 24.26 -4.93
CA ALA A 71 -1.51 24.69 -5.83
C ALA A 71 -1.26 26.07 -6.46
N LYS A 72 -1.34 26.16 -7.79
CA LYS A 72 -1.77 27.37 -8.49
C LYS A 72 -3.24 27.22 -8.91
N LYS A 73 -4.06 27.85 -8.08
CA LYS A 73 -5.42 28.35 -8.29
C LYS A 73 -5.67 28.85 -9.74
N ALA A 74 -6.79 28.42 -10.35
CA ALA A 74 -7.78 29.25 -11.05
C ALA A 74 -8.52 28.48 -12.17
N ALA A 75 -9.82 28.20 -11.96
CA ALA A 75 -10.78 28.28 -13.05
C ALA A 75 -10.89 29.75 -13.49
N PRO A 76 -11.10 30.04 -14.79
CA PRO A 76 -12.47 30.38 -15.17
C PRO A 76 -12.88 29.90 -16.58
N ALA A 77 -14.19 29.82 -16.75
CA ALA A 77 -14.90 29.71 -18.01
C ALA A 77 -14.59 30.86 -18.98
N LYS A 78 -14.46 30.56 -20.29
CA LYS A 78 -15.25 31.15 -21.41
C LYS A 78 -14.65 30.83 -22.79
N LYS A 79 -15.56 30.37 -23.68
CA LYS A 79 -15.67 30.59 -25.14
C LYS A 79 -14.43 30.41 -26.05
N LYS A 80 -14.57 29.47 -26.99
CA LYS A 80 -14.76 29.85 -28.39
C LYS A 80 -15.76 28.92 -29.04
#